data_AF-A0A398BLB6-F1
#
_entry.id   AF-A0A398BLB6-F1
#
_cell.length_a   1.000
_cell.length_b   1.000
_cell.length_c   1.000
_cell.angle_alpha   90.00
_cell.angle_beta   90.00
_cell.angle_gamma   90.00
#
_symmetry.space_group_name_H-M   'P 1'
#
loop_
_entity.id
_entity.type
_entity.pdbx_description
1 polymer ?
#
loop_
_entity_poly.entity_id
_entity_poly.type
_entity_poly.pdbx_seq_one_letter_code
_entity_poly.pdbx_strand_id
1 'polypeptide(L)'
;MLVAGAAQAAPQALLCQQKVSNREWVMSEIIFILDDAQGSAQVYDGVIAHFVGKKPITAKLKADGKTVTWDVRVRGGKSARTGTIMYSATFSADRRKVTLYGAPRGYDNSTNVRGTCVEMKDEPGKKRKK
;
A
#
# COMPACT_ATOMS: atom_id res chain seq x y z
N MET A 1 4.53 39.17 -17.12
CA MET A 1 4.69 37.76 -17.50
C MET A 1 3.77 36.94 -16.61
N LEU A 2 2.77 36.26 -17.18
CA LEU A 2 1.89 35.34 -16.45
C LEU A 2 2.56 33.96 -16.42
N VAL A 3 2.98 33.50 -15.25
CA VAL A 3 3.48 32.12 -15.08
C VAL A 3 2.27 31.23 -14.82
N ALA A 4 1.84 30.47 -15.82
CA ALA A 4 0.86 29.41 -15.63
C ALA A 4 1.55 28.26 -14.88
N GLY A 5 1.27 28.14 -13.58
CA GLY A 5 1.70 26.98 -12.80
C GLY A 5 0.95 25.74 -13.27
N ALA A 6 1.66 24.71 -13.73
CA ALA A 6 1.06 23.41 -13.98
C ALA A 6 0.47 22.88 -12.66
N ALA A 7 -0.84 22.67 -12.62
CA ALA A 7 -1.49 21.99 -11.51
C ALA A 7 -0.89 20.57 -11.43
N GLN A 8 -0.04 20.33 -10.44
CA GLN A 8 0.43 18.99 -10.14
C GLN A 8 -0.78 18.17 -9.69
N ALA A 9 -0.99 17.01 -10.33
CA ALA A 9 -2.05 16.09 -9.94
C ALA A 9 -1.86 15.73 -8.45
N ALA A 10 -2.91 15.94 -7.65
CA ALA A 10 -2.88 15.62 -6.24
C ALA A 10 -2.66 14.11 -6.03
N PRO A 11 -1.98 13.70 -4.94
CA PRO A 11 -1.82 12.29 -4.63
C PRO A 11 -3.18 11.57 -4.58
N GLN A 12 -3.26 10.41 -5.23
CA GLN A 12 -4.47 9.60 -5.29
C GLN A 12 -4.48 8.58 -4.14
N ALA A 13 -5.52 8.62 -3.32
CA ALA A 13 -5.70 7.63 -2.26
C ALA A 13 -6.66 6.51 -2.70
N LEU A 14 -6.24 5.25 -2.56
CA LEU A 14 -7.01 4.07 -2.95
C LEU A 14 -7.21 3.16 -1.74
N LEU A 15 -8.44 2.69 -1.56
CA LEU A 15 -8.78 1.59 -0.66
C LEU A 15 -8.96 0.32 -1.47
N CYS A 16 -8.09 -0.66 -1.27
CA CYS A 16 -8.13 -1.94 -1.96
C CYS A 16 -8.59 -3.06 -1.03
N GLN A 17 -9.53 -3.86 -1.50
CA GLN A 17 -10.11 -4.99 -0.78
C GLN A 17 -9.95 -6.29 -1.57
N GLN A 18 -9.56 -7.35 -0.87
CA GLN A 18 -9.26 -8.67 -1.42
C GLN A 18 -9.78 -9.74 -0.47
N LYS A 19 -10.25 -10.85 -1.06
CA LYS A 19 -10.64 -12.03 -0.30
C LYS A 19 -9.39 -12.84 -0.01
N VAL A 20 -8.98 -12.86 1.26
CA VAL A 20 -7.81 -13.60 1.74
C VAL A 20 -8.22 -14.50 2.91
N SER A 21 -7.53 -15.62 3.07
CA SER A 21 -7.66 -16.45 4.28
C SER A 21 -6.72 -15.94 5.36
N ASN A 22 -6.89 -16.40 6.61
CA ASN A 22 -6.01 -16.04 7.73
C ASN A 22 -4.57 -16.59 7.59
N ARG A 23 -4.26 -17.32 6.51
CA ARG A 23 -2.93 -17.92 6.24
C ARG A 23 -2.15 -17.16 5.17
N GLU A 24 -2.75 -16.14 4.56
CA GLU A 24 -2.12 -15.37 3.50
C GLU A 24 -1.21 -14.29 4.07
N TRP A 25 -0.15 -13.96 3.34
CA TRP A 25 0.78 -12.90 3.73
C TRP A 25 0.26 -11.50 3.44
N VAL A 26 -0.87 -11.39 2.73
CA VAL A 26 -1.52 -10.14 2.30
C VAL A 26 -2.79 -9.94 3.13
N MET A 27 -2.99 -8.72 3.65
CA MET A 27 -4.20 -8.36 4.40
C MET A 27 -5.44 -8.31 3.51
N SER A 28 -6.65 -8.35 4.09
CA SER A 28 -7.92 -8.23 3.35
C SER A 28 -8.23 -6.80 2.89
N GLU A 29 -7.60 -5.81 3.52
CA GLU A 29 -7.76 -4.39 3.22
C GLU A 29 -6.40 -3.68 3.28
N ILE A 30 -6.09 -2.89 2.24
CA ILE A 30 -4.84 -2.12 2.14
C ILE A 30 -5.17 -0.73 1.56
N ILE A 31 -4.60 0.29 2.16
CA ILE A 31 -4.68 1.68 1.69
C ILE A 31 -3.37 2.03 0.97
N PHE A 32 -3.51 2.63 -0.22
CA PHE A 32 -2.41 3.19 -1.00
C PHE A 32 -2.61 4.69 -1.17
N ILE A 33 -1.54 5.47 -1.08
CA ILE A 33 -1.51 6.88 -1.47
C ILE A 33 -0.45 7.01 -2.55
N LEU A 34 -0.85 7.29 -3.79
CA LEU A 34 0.01 7.29 -4.97
C LEU A 34 0.29 8.73 -5.38
N ASP A 35 1.57 9.10 -5.47
CA ASP A 35 2.00 10.37 -6.05
C ASP A 35 2.76 10.07 -7.35
N ASP A 36 2.01 10.10 -8.46
CA ASP A 36 2.54 9.83 -9.79
C ASP A 36 3.55 10.88 -10.24
N ALA A 37 3.37 12.13 -9.82
CA ALA A 37 4.26 13.23 -10.17
C ALA A 37 5.63 13.07 -9.52
N GLN A 38 5.67 12.51 -8.30
CA GLN A 38 6.91 12.26 -7.57
C GLN A 38 7.44 10.83 -7.74
N GLY A 39 6.70 9.94 -8.41
CA GLY A 39 7.07 8.52 -8.50
C GLY A 39 7.16 7.85 -7.12
N SER A 40 6.32 8.28 -6.19
CA SER A 40 6.34 7.82 -4.80
C SER A 40 4.99 7.25 -4.37
N ALA A 41 4.98 6.42 -3.34
CA ALA A 41 3.76 5.91 -2.76
C ALA A 41 3.87 5.82 -1.23
N GLN A 42 2.72 5.78 -0.57
CA GLN A 42 2.62 5.35 0.82
C GLN A 42 1.62 4.21 0.93
N VAL A 43 1.86 3.30 1.87
CA VAL A 43 1.03 2.12 2.08
C VAL A 43 0.68 1.98 3.56
N TYR A 44 -0.55 1.55 3.84
CA TYR A 44 -1.00 1.23 5.18
C TYR A 44 -1.91 0.00 5.17
N ASP A 45 -1.68 -0.90 6.13
CA ASP A 45 -2.49 -2.09 6.36
C ASP A 45 -2.36 -2.56 7.83
N GLY A 46 -2.98 -3.70 8.16
CA GLY A 46 -2.90 -4.30 9.50
C GLY A 46 -1.51 -4.80 9.90
N VAL A 47 -0.67 -5.24 8.96
CA VAL A 47 0.70 -5.71 9.23
C VAL A 47 1.57 -4.51 9.61
N ILE A 48 1.47 -3.43 8.85
CA ILE A 48 2.14 -2.15 9.12
C ILE A 48 1.68 -1.58 10.47
N ALA A 49 0.36 -1.56 10.71
CA ALA A 49 -0.21 -1.09 11.97
C ALA A 49 0.36 -1.84 13.19
N HIS A 50 0.58 -3.15 13.04
CA HIS A 50 1.08 -4.02 14.10
C HIS A 50 2.60 -3.89 14.31
N PHE A 51 3.40 -3.91 13.25
CA PHE A 51 4.87 -4.00 13.36
C PHE A 51 5.62 -2.67 13.27
N VAL A 52 5.06 -1.67 12.58
CA VAL A 52 5.71 -0.37 12.34
C VAL A 52 5.02 0.74 13.14
N GLY A 53 3.71 0.66 13.29
CA GLY A 53 2.88 1.60 14.03
C GLY A 53 1.71 2.15 13.20
N LYS A 54 0.90 3.03 13.81
CA LYS A 54 -0.35 3.53 13.23
C LYS A 54 -0.16 4.66 12.19
N LYS A 55 0.85 4.56 11.34
CA LYS A 55 1.13 5.53 10.26
C LYS A 55 1.45 4.79 8.95
N PRO A 56 1.07 5.33 7.79
CA PRO A 56 1.53 4.81 6.51
C PRO A 56 3.05 4.81 6.42
N ILE A 57 3.60 3.84 5.67
CA ILE A 57 5.03 3.77 5.38
C ILE A 57 5.29 4.20 3.94
N THR A 58 6.48 4.71 3.68
CA THR A 58 6.94 4.98 2.32
C THR A 58 7.08 3.67 1.53
N ALA A 59 6.57 3.70 0.30
CA ALA A 59 6.70 2.65 -0.69
C ALA A 59 7.25 3.24 -1.99
N LYS A 60 7.74 2.37 -2.86
CA LYS A 60 8.27 2.76 -4.17
C LYS A 60 7.23 2.51 -5.25
N LEU A 61 6.81 3.55 -5.96
CA LEU A 61 6.11 3.41 -7.23
C LEU A 61 7.14 3.20 -8.33
N LYS A 62 7.02 2.10 -9.08
CA LYS A 62 7.94 1.80 -10.19
C LYS A 62 7.66 2.72 -11.38
N ALA A 63 8.64 2.83 -12.27
CA ALA A 63 8.56 3.63 -13.49
C ALA A 63 7.46 3.17 -14.46
N ASP A 64 6.90 1.97 -14.28
CA ASP A 64 5.73 1.50 -15.03
C ASP A 64 4.41 2.22 -14.63
N GLY A 65 4.44 3.03 -13.57
CA GLY A 65 3.30 3.79 -13.05
C GLY A 65 2.17 2.95 -12.46
N LYS A 66 2.38 1.64 -12.30
CA LYS A 66 1.36 0.66 -11.91
C LYS A 66 1.80 -0.28 -10.80
N THR A 67 3.09 -0.42 -10.57
CA THR A 67 3.62 -1.35 -9.57
C THR A 67 4.16 -0.60 -8.36
N VAL A 68 3.60 -0.87 -7.18
CA VAL A 68 4.09 -0.37 -5.90
C VAL A 68 4.77 -1.51 -5.15
N THR A 69 5.95 -1.26 -4.59
CA THR A 69 6.70 -2.23 -3.77
C THR A 69 7.06 -1.66 -2.42
N TRP A 70 6.93 -2.47 -1.38
CA TRP A 70 7.32 -2.11 -0.02
C TRP A 70 7.77 -3.35 0.75
N ASP A 71 8.55 -3.09 1.80
CA ASP A 71 9.03 -4.10 2.73
C ASP A 71 8.55 -3.76 4.14
N VAL A 72 8.10 -4.75 4.88
CA VAL A 72 7.78 -4.59 6.31
C VAL A 72 8.76 -5.39 7.15
N ARG A 73 9.52 -4.71 7.99
CA ARG A 73 10.44 -5.35 8.94
C ARG A 73 9.65 -5.86 10.13
N VAL A 74 9.68 -7.17 10.32
CA VAL A 74 8.97 -7.87 11.40
C VAL A 74 9.97 -8.15 12.52
N ARG A 75 9.89 -7.42 13.62
CA ARG A 75 10.72 -7.70 14.79
C ARG A 75 10.10 -8.88 15.54
N GLY A 76 10.85 -9.97 15.64
CA GLY A 76 10.49 -11.08 16.53
C GLY A 76 10.53 -10.66 17.99
N GLY A 77 9.85 -11.41 18.86
CA GLY A 77 10.01 -11.28 20.31
C GLY A 77 11.45 -11.60 20.77
N LYS A 78 11.69 -11.57 22.09
CA LYS A 78 13.04 -11.72 22.69
C LYS A 78 13.85 -12.92 22.19
N SER A 79 13.19 -13.98 21.71
CA SER A 79 13.79 -15.22 21.21
C SER A 79 13.65 -15.44 19.70
N ALA A 80 12.98 -14.54 18.96
CA ALA A 80 12.69 -14.72 17.54
C ALA A 80 13.55 -13.78 16.67
N ARG A 81 14.01 -14.29 15.52
CA ARG A 81 14.79 -13.50 14.56
C ARG A 81 13.93 -12.38 13.96
N THR A 82 14.55 -11.25 13.67
CA THR A 82 13.91 -10.21 12.88
C THR A 82 13.80 -10.68 11.43
N GLY A 83 12.59 -10.63 10.87
CA GLY A 83 12.30 -10.97 9.48
C GLY A 83 11.97 -9.75 8.65
N THR A 84 11.76 -9.96 7.36
CA THR A 84 11.17 -8.95 6.45
C THR A 84 10.15 -9.63 5.56
N ILE A 85 8.98 -9.01 5.43
CA ILE A 85 7.98 -9.43 4.45
C ILE A 85 8.06 -8.48 3.26
N MET A 86 8.19 -9.06 2.07
CA MET A 86 8.27 -8.37 0.81
C MET A 86 6.89 -8.31 0.19
N TYR A 87 6.51 -7.14 -0.31
CA TYR A 87 5.22 -6.91 -0.91
C TYR A 87 5.31 -6.23 -2.26
N SER A 88 4.35 -6.55 -3.13
CA SER A 88 4.08 -5.75 -4.33
C SER A 88 2.60 -5.69 -4.66
N ALA A 89 2.17 -4.55 -5.15
CA ALA A 89 0.85 -4.32 -5.72
C ALA A 89 1.01 -3.92 -7.19
N THR A 90 0.31 -4.59 -8.10
CA THR A 90 0.24 -4.19 -9.51
C THR A 90 -1.19 -3.84 -9.87
N PHE A 91 -1.40 -2.57 -10.21
CA PHE A 91 -2.71 -2.02 -10.54
C PHE A 91 -3.08 -2.24 -12.03
N SER A 92 -4.38 -2.38 -12.30
CA SER A 92 -4.92 -2.19 -13.65
C SER A 92 -4.71 -0.74 -14.12
N ALA A 93 -4.83 -0.50 -15.42
CA ALA A 93 -4.65 0.84 -16.00
C ALA A 93 -5.62 1.89 -15.40
N ASP A 94 -6.83 1.47 -15.04
CA ASP A 94 -7.84 2.31 -14.38
C ASP A 94 -7.75 2.29 -12.83
N ARG A 95 -6.77 1.57 -12.28
CA ARG A 95 -6.53 1.36 -10.84
C ARG A 95 -7.72 0.80 -10.04
N ARG A 96 -8.72 0.22 -10.71
CA ARG A 96 -9.88 -0.41 -10.04
C ARG A 96 -9.64 -1.84 -9.63
N LYS A 97 -8.58 -2.47 -10.14
CA LYS A 97 -8.15 -3.82 -9.79
C LYS A 97 -6.70 -3.80 -9.36
N VAL A 98 -6.35 -4.69 -8.44
CA VAL A 98 -4.98 -4.88 -7.98
C VAL A 98 -4.66 -6.37 -7.91
N THR A 99 -3.45 -6.73 -8.29
CA THR A 99 -2.84 -8.01 -7.96
C THR A 99 -1.82 -7.76 -6.87
N LEU A 100 -1.98 -8.41 -5.72
CA LEU A 100 -1.13 -8.28 -4.56
C LEU A 100 -0.29 -9.54 -4.39
N TYR A 101 0.98 -9.33 -4.09
CA TYR A 101 1.93 -10.36 -3.73
C TYR A 101 2.50 -10.07 -2.35
N GLY A 102 2.68 -11.13 -1.55
CA GLY A 102 3.35 -11.06 -0.25
C GLY A 102 4.15 -12.33 0.01
N ALA A 103 5.39 -12.18 0.48
CA ALA A 103 6.23 -13.30 0.88
C ALA A 103 7.26 -12.90 1.95
N PRO A 104 7.48 -13.72 3.00
CA PRO A 104 8.59 -13.51 3.89
C PRO A 104 9.91 -13.79 3.16
N ARG A 105 10.88 -12.88 3.30
CA ARG A 105 12.17 -12.96 2.63
C ARG A 105 12.93 -14.21 3.09
N GLY A 106 13.37 -15.03 2.13
CA GLY A 106 14.15 -16.24 2.37
C GLY A 106 13.32 -17.50 2.60
N TYR A 107 12.01 -17.47 2.30
CA TYR A 107 11.12 -18.62 2.36
C TYR A 107 10.38 -18.80 1.03
N ASP A 108 10.00 -20.05 0.72
CA ASP A 108 9.32 -20.40 -0.54
C ASP A 108 7.82 -20.10 -0.53
N ASN A 109 7.25 -19.82 0.64
CA ASN A 109 5.84 -19.52 0.76
C ASN A 109 5.54 -18.10 0.25
N SER A 110 4.55 -18.00 -0.62
CA SER A 110 4.08 -16.72 -1.11
C SER A 110 2.58 -16.73 -1.32
N THR A 111 2.01 -15.53 -1.32
CA THR A 111 0.61 -15.28 -1.61
C THR A 111 0.53 -14.47 -2.88
N ASN A 112 -0.41 -14.81 -3.76
CA ASN A 112 -0.81 -13.96 -4.88
C ASN A 112 -2.34 -13.86 -4.92
N VAL A 113 -2.88 -12.66 -4.68
CA VAL A 113 -4.33 -12.44 -4.55
C VAL A 113 -4.78 -11.26 -5.39
N ARG A 114 -6.01 -11.32 -5.87
CA ARG A 114 -6.63 -10.23 -6.62
C ARG A 114 -7.60 -9.47 -5.73
N GLY A 115 -7.62 -8.16 -5.89
CA GLY A 115 -8.51 -7.26 -5.19
C GLY A 115 -9.16 -6.23 -6.11
N THR A 116 -10.12 -5.52 -5.55
CA THR A 116 -10.76 -4.35 -6.15
C THR A 116 -10.41 -3.12 -5.35
N CYS A 117 -10.21 -2.00 -6.03
CA CYS A 117 -9.88 -0.74 -5.39
C CYS A 117 -10.91 0.33 -5.71
N VAL A 118 -11.14 1.20 -4.73
CA VAL A 118 -11.95 2.40 -4.86
C VAL A 118 -11.11 3.61 -4.48
N GLU A 119 -11.27 4.69 -5.23
CA GLU A 119 -10.65 5.96 -4.88
C GLU A 119 -11.33 6.52 -3.63
N MET A 120 -10.52 6.78 -2.61
CA MET A 120 -10.96 7.49 -1.43
C MET A 120 -11.05 8.96 -1.80
N LYS A 121 -12.26 9.44 -2.03
CA LYS A 121 -12.48 10.88 -2.12
C LYS A 121 -12.10 11.48 -0.76
N ASP A 122 -11.27 12.52 -0.79
CA ASP A 122 -11.10 13.42 0.37
C ASP A 122 -12.52 13.87 0.79
N GLU A 123 -13.05 13.36 1.90
CA GLU A 123 -14.11 14.08 2.60
C GLU A 123 -13.36 15.17 3.39
N PRO A 124 -13.42 16.45 2.98
CA PRO A 124 -12.76 17.51 3.73
C PRO A 124 -13.34 17.54 5.14
N GLY A 125 -12.53 17.13 6.11
CA GLY A 125 -12.70 17.35 7.55
C GLY A 125 -14.14 17.45 8.05
N LYS A 126 -14.91 16.35 8.00
CA LYS A 126 -16.08 16.25 8.88
C LYS A 126 -15.55 16.16 10.30
N LYS A 127 -15.48 17.31 10.99
CA LYS A 127 -15.26 17.37 12.45
C LYS A 127 -16.19 16.35 13.08
N ARG A 128 -15.62 15.25 13.61
CA ARG A 128 -16.38 14.34 14.46
C ARG A 128 -16.89 15.18 15.61
N LYS A 129 -18.19 15.49 15.60
CA LYS A 129 -18.85 16.13 16.74
C LYS A 129 -18.65 15.18 17.91
N LYS A 130 -17.99 15.72 18.95
CA LYS A 130 -17.81 15.09 20.24
C LYS A 130 -19.16 14.95 20.93
#